data_AF-A0AAD7ZQY6-F1
#
_entry.id   AF-A0AAD7ZQY6-F1
#
_cell.length_a   1.000
_cell.length_b   1.000
_cell.length_c   1.000
_cell.angle_alpha   90.00
_cell.angle_beta   90.00
_cell.angle_gamma   90.00
#
_symmetry.space_group_name_H-M   'P 1'
#
loop_
_entity.id
_entity.type
_entity.pdbx_description
1 polymer ?
#
loop_
_entity_poly.entity_id
_entity_poly.type
_entity_poly.pdbx_seq_one_letter_code
_entity_poly.pdbx_strand_id
1 'polypeptide(L)'
;SIMFAFPDQATVKKVIKALPRVGVGIKYGIPQTRRASMMSPRQLMRNSNMTQKWQRREISNFEYLMFLNTIAGRTYNDLNQYPVFPWVLTNYETKELDLSLPSNYRDLSKPIGALNPSRRAYFEERYNSWEHDSIPPFHYGTHYSTAAFVLNWLIRVEPMTTMFLALQGGKFDHPNRLFSSVALSWKNCQRDTSDVK
;
A
#
# COMPACT_ATOMS: atom_id res chain seq x y z
N SER A 1 -1.50 15.34 10.56
CA SER A 1 -0.31 14.90 11.32
C SER A 1 0.92 15.47 10.63
N ILE A 2 2.09 15.49 11.29
CA ILE A 2 3.36 15.94 10.69
C ILE A 2 4.39 14.83 10.90
N MET A 3 5.26 14.60 9.91
CA MET A 3 6.31 13.59 9.95
C MET A 3 7.69 14.24 9.94
N PHE A 4 8.61 13.68 10.72
CA PHE A 4 9.99 14.16 10.81
C PHE A 4 10.95 13.00 10.53
N ALA A 5 12.04 13.29 9.83
CA ALA A 5 13.19 12.41 9.71
C ALA A 5 14.31 12.94 10.61
N PHE A 6 15.04 12.02 11.26
CA PHE A 6 16.17 12.34 12.12
C PHE A 6 17.40 11.56 11.65
N PRO A 7 18.64 12.03 11.97
CA PRO A 7 19.87 11.38 11.52
C PRO A 7 20.02 9.93 12.00
N ASP A 8 19.49 9.62 13.18
CA ASP A 8 19.68 8.32 13.83
C ASP A 8 18.56 7.98 14.83
N GLN A 9 18.49 6.70 15.22
CA GLN A 9 17.51 6.18 16.17
C GLN A 9 17.70 6.67 17.61
N ALA A 10 18.91 7.05 18.01
CA ALA A 10 19.15 7.60 19.35
C ALA A 10 18.53 9.01 19.47
N THR A 11 18.59 9.80 18.40
CA THR A 11 17.92 11.11 18.30
C THR A 11 16.40 10.95 18.40
N VAL A 12 15.80 9.99 17.67
CA VAL A 12 14.37 9.67 17.80
C VAL A 12 13.99 9.35 19.25
N LYS A 13 14.79 8.52 19.94
CA LYS A 13 14.57 8.18 21.36
C LYS A 13 14.64 9.41 22.27
N LYS A 14 15.58 10.33 22.05
CA LYS A 14 15.70 11.58 22.81
C LYS A 14 14.46 12.46 22.62
N VAL A 15 13.98 12.60 21.38
CA VAL A 15 12.77 13.38 21.07
C VAL A 15 11.54 12.78 21.73
N ILE A 16 11.33 11.47 21.64
CA ILE A 16 10.19 10.79 22.28
C ILE A 16 10.20 10.96 23.82
N LYS A 17 11.38 11.00 24.43
CA LYS A 17 11.52 11.28 25.88
C LYS A 17 11.03 12.68 26.26
N ALA A 18 11.25 13.67 25.41
CA ALA A 18 10.81 15.05 25.63
C ALA A 18 9.32 15.28 25.33
N LEU A 19 8.72 14.48 24.43
CA LEU A 19 7.33 14.63 24.02
C LEU A 19 6.31 14.14 25.09
N PRO A 20 5.04 14.60 24.99
CA PRO A 20 3.94 14.11 25.82
C PRO A 20 3.77 12.59 25.78
N ARG A 21 3.42 11.98 26.91
CA ARG A 21 3.27 10.52 27.05
C ARG A 21 1.93 10.04 26.50
N VAL A 22 1.79 10.01 25.18
CA VAL A 22 0.55 9.59 24.50
C VAL A 22 0.63 8.20 23.86
N GLY A 23 1.82 7.60 23.77
CA GLY A 23 2.02 6.31 23.12
C GLY A 23 1.68 6.36 21.62
N VAL A 24 0.86 5.41 21.18
CA VAL A 24 0.32 5.34 19.81
C VAL A 24 -1.17 5.72 19.77
N GLY A 25 -1.62 6.50 20.77
CA GLY A 25 -3.03 6.88 20.93
C GLY A 25 -3.87 5.80 21.62
N ILE A 26 -5.18 6.07 21.72
CA ILE A 26 -6.14 5.23 22.47
C ILE A 26 -6.81 4.14 21.63
N LYS A 27 -6.74 4.24 20.30
CA LYS A 27 -7.58 3.45 19.39
C LYS A 27 -7.18 1.98 19.32
N TYR A 28 -5.92 1.65 19.56
CA TYR A 28 -5.36 0.32 19.27
C TYR A 28 -5.30 -0.63 20.47
N GLY A 29 -5.86 -0.22 21.62
CA GLY A 29 -5.80 -1.02 22.85
C GLY A 29 -4.38 -1.21 23.41
N ILE A 30 -3.46 -0.32 23.05
CA ILE A 30 -2.06 -0.34 23.51
C ILE A 30 -1.90 0.72 24.62
N PRO A 31 -1.21 0.41 25.75
CA PRO A 31 -0.98 1.37 26.81
C PRO A 31 -0.27 2.65 26.33
N GLN A 32 -0.77 3.82 26.75
CA GLN A 32 -0.22 5.13 26.39
C GLN A 32 1.09 5.42 27.14
N THR A 33 2.18 4.82 26.65
CA THR A 33 3.52 4.94 27.22
C THR A 33 4.51 5.41 26.15
N ARG A 34 5.59 6.09 26.55
CA ARG A 34 6.67 6.44 25.62
C ARG A 34 7.29 5.21 24.96
N ARG A 35 7.30 4.07 25.68
CA ARG A 35 7.74 2.78 25.16
C ARG A 35 6.86 2.33 23.99
N ALA A 36 5.54 2.53 24.06
CA ALA A 36 4.63 2.19 22.96
C ALA A 36 4.96 2.95 21.67
N SER A 37 5.36 4.23 21.77
CA SER A 37 5.80 5.03 20.61
C SER A 37 7.12 4.54 19.98
N MET A 38 7.88 3.69 20.69
CA MET A 38 9.15 3.12 20.22
C MET A 38 9.02 1.63 19.86
N MET A 39 7.83 1.05 19.91
CA MET A 39 7.63 -0.35 19.56
C MET A 39 7.82 -0.57 18.06
N SER A 40 8.47 -1.66 17.70
CA SER A 40 8.51 -2.13 16.32
C SER A 40 7.11 -2.48 15.80
N PRO A 41 6.87 -2.49 14.47
CA PRO A 41 5.59 -2.92 13.89
C PRO A 41 5.10 -4.27 14.41
N ARG A 42 6.01 -5.25 14.56
CA ARG A 42 5.69 -6.59 15.11
C ARG A 42 5.22 -6.52 16.56
N GLN A 43 5.84 -5.66 17.37
CA GLN A 43 5.42 -5.46 18.76
C GLN A 43 4.07 -4.74 18.84
N LEU A 44 3.82 -3.73 18.00
CA LEU A 44 2.52 -3.06 17.94
C LEU A 44 1.41 -4.03 17.57
N MET A 45 1.63 -4.86 16.54
CA MET A 45 0.69 -5.91 16.15
C MET A 45 0.37 -6.87 17.30
N ARG A 46 1.41 -7.37 17.98
CA ARG A 46 1.25 -8.36 19.05
C ARG A 46 0.57 -7.81 20.31
N ASN A 47 0.77 -6.53 20.62
CA ASN A 47 0.23 -5.90 21.84
C ASN A 47 -1.12 -5.20 21.61
N SER A 48 -1.61 -5.14 20.37
CA SER A 48 -2.90 -4.54 20.05
C SER A 48 -4.04 -5.54 20.20
N ASN A 49 -5.24 -5.05 20.53
CA ASN A 49 -6.48 -5.84 20.50
C ASN A 49 -7.25 -5.72 19.17
N MET A 50 -6.71 -5.01 18.17
CA MET A 50 -7.41 -4.70 16.92
C MET A 50 -7.76 -5.94 16.10
N THR A 51 -6.91 -6.97 16.12
CA THR A 51 -7.19 -8.24 15.43
C THR A 51 -8.42 -8.93 16.01
N GLN A 52 -8.54 -8.98 17.34
CA GLN A 52 -9.69 -9.58 18.01
C GLN A 52 -10.96 -8.76 17.74
N LYS A 53 -10.87 -7.43 17.78
CA LYS A 53 -11.99 -6.55 17.43
C LYS A 53 -12.48 -6.80 16.00
N TRP A 54 -11.55 -6.93 15.05
CA TRP A 54 -11.89 -7.23 13.65
C TRP A 54 -12.56 -8.60 13.50
N GLN A 55 -12.01 -9.64 14.14
CA GLN A 55 -12.62 -10.99 14.13
C GLN A 55 -14.03 -11.02 14.74
N ARG A 56 -14.27 -10.19 15.78
CA ARG A 56 -15.58 -10.00 16.41
C ARG A 56 -16.50 -9.04 15.65
N ARG A 57 -16.05 -8.49 14.52
CA ARG A 57 -16.77 -7.50 13.70
C ARG A 57 -17.10 -6.19 14.45
N GLU A 58 -16.33 -5.88 15.49
CA GLU A 58 -16.39 -4.59 16.19
C GLU A 58 -15.75 -3.46 15.36
N ILE A 59 -14.89 -3.83 14.40
CA ILE A 59 -14.33 -2.92 13.39
C ILE A 59 -14.43 -3.57 12.01
N SER A 60 -14.56 -2.74 10.98
CA SER A 60 -14.66 -3.15 9.58
C SER A 60 -13.32 -3.64 9.00
N ASN A 61 -13.38 -4.32 7.85
CA ASN A 61 -12.19 -4.65 7.04
C ASN A 61 -11.37 -3.40 6.69
N PHE A 62 -12.05 -2.30 6.36
CA PHE A 62 -11.40 -1.04 6.03
C PHE A 62 -10.59 -0.49 7.21
N GLU A 63 -11.20 -0.43 8.40
CA GLU A 63 -10.54 0.06 9.61
C GLU A 63 -9.37 -0.84 10.01
N TYR A 64 -9.53 -2.15 9.87
CA TYR A 64 -8.46 -3.09 10.17
C TYR A 64 -7.29 -2.96 9.19
N LEU A 65 -7.55 -2.82 7.88
CA LEU A 65 -6.51 -2.55 6.89
C LEU A 65 -5.83 -1.19 7.13
N MET A 66 -6.56 -0.16 7.54
CA MET A 66 -5.98 1.12 7.93
C MET A 66 -5.07 0.98 9.17
N PHE A 67 -5.47 0.18 10.15
CA PHE A 67 -4.65 -0.15 11.31
C PHE A 67 -3.35 -0.85 10.88
N LEU A 68 -3.44 -1.91 10.07
CA LEU A 68 -2.28 -2.65 9.57
C LEU A 68 -1.30 -1.74 8.82
N ASN A 69 -1.82 -0.89 7.92
CA ASN A 69 -1.02 0.11 7.23
C ASN A 69 -0.30 1.04 8.21
N THR A 70 -1.04 1.59 9.18
CA THR A 70 -0.48 2.55 10.15
C THR A 70 0.64 1.93 10.99
N ILE A 71 0.44 0.73 11.54
CA ILE A 71 1.47 0.08 12.36
C ILE A 71 2.67 -0.43 11.54
N ALA A 72 2.48 -0.65 10.24
CA ALA A 72 3.56 -0.98 9.30
C ALA A 72 4.40 0.26 8.90
N GLY A 73 4.06 1.45 9.42
CA GLY A 73 4.76 2.70 9.12
C GLY A 73 4.22 3.46 7.92
N ARG A 74 3.12 2.98 7.30
CA ARG A 74 2.51 3.68 6.15
C ARG A 74 1.84 4.96 6.60
N THR A 75 1.90 5.99 5.76
CA THR A 75 1.52 7.36 6.12
C THR A 75 1.11 8.16 4.90
N TYR A 76 0.24 9.14 5.08
CA TYR A 76 -0.12 10.12 4.05
C TYR A 76 0.95 11.21 3.86
N ASN A 77 1.88 11.36 4.81
CA ASN A 77 2.93 12.39 4.76
C ASN A 77 4.11 12.03 3.84
N ASP A 78 4.26 10.76 3.46
CA ASP A 78 5.28 10.29 2.52
C ASP A 78 4.60 9.39 1.48
N LEU A 79 4.49 9.89 0.25
CA LEU A 79 3.82 9.19 -0.84
C LEU A 79 4.55 7.90 -1.25
N ASN A 80 5.83 7.73 -0.92
CA ASN A 80 6.55 6.48 -1.14
C ASN A 80 6.15 5.40 -0.13
N GLN A 81 5.50 5.79 0.97
CA GLN A 81 5.02 4.92 2.04
C GLN A 81 3.49 5.03 2.21
N TYR A 82 2.78 5.31 1.12
CA TYR A 82 1.33 5.49 1.14
C TYR A 82 0.60 4.19 1.57
N PRO A 83 -0.56 4.30 2.26
CA PRO A 83 -1.38 3.14 2.59
C PRO A 83 -1.75 2.29 1.37
N VAL A 84 -1.73 0.97 1.55
CA VAL A 84 -1.97 -0.03 0.50
C VAL A 84 -3.27 -0.78 0.79
N PHE A 85 -4.11 -0.91 -0.23
CA PHE A 85 -5.34 -1.69 -0.22
C PHE A 85 -5.34 -2.67 -1.37
N PRO A 86 -5.89 -3.88 -1.19
CA PRO A 86 -5.98 -4.84 -2.29
C PRO A 86 -7.07 -4.41 -3.27
N TRP A 87 -6.87 -4.72 -4.55
CA TRP A 87 -7.98 -4.90 -5.48
C TRP A 87 -8.90 -5.99 -4.95
N VAL A 88 -10.22 -5.73 -4.92
CA VAL A 88 -11.21 -6.69 -4.40
C VAL A 88 -12.07 -7.24 -5.53
N LEU A 89 -12.52 -6.39 -6.44
CA LEU A 89 -13.35 -6.78 -7.57
C LEU A 89 -12.49 -7.08 -8.80
N THR A 90 -12.99 -7.95 -9.66
CA THR A 90 -12.35 -8.34 -10.92
C THR A 90 -13.15 -7.92 -12.15
N ASN A 91 -14.45 -7.67 -11.96
CA ASN A 91 -15.39 -7.33 -13.03
C ASN A 91 -15.71 -5.83 -13.00
N TYR A 92 -15.29 -5.14 -14.07
CA TYR A 92 -15.51 -3.71 -14.29
C TYR A 92 -16.14 -3.44 -15.67
N GLU A 93 -16.68 -4.49 -16.31
CA GLU A 93 -17.21 -4.42 -17.68
C GLU A 93 -18.74 -4.55 -17.72
N THR A 94 -19.32 -5.31 -16.80
CA THR A 94 -20.78 -5.49 -16.75
C THR A 94 -21.49 -4.27 -16.15
N LYS A 95 -22.70 -4.00 -16.63
CA LYS A 95 -23.54 -2.91 -16.12
C LYS A 95 -24.02 -3.17 -14.68
N GLU A 96 -24.28 -4.43 -14.38
CA GLU A 96 -24.69 -4.88 -13.05
C GLU A 96 -23.61 -5.77 -12.45
N LEU A 97 -23.39 -5.62 -11.15
CA LEU A 97 -22.38 -6.35 -10.39
C LEU A 97 -23.06 -7.16 -9.29
N ASP A 98 -23.19 -8.47 -9.52
CA ASP A 98 -23.72 -9.39 -8.52
C ASP A 98 -22.63 -9.71 -7.48
N LEU A 99 -22.82 -9.20 -6.26
CA LEU A 99 -21.90 -9.39 -5.14
C LEU A 99 -22.00 -10.79 -4.51
N SER A 100 -22.96 -11.63 -4.92
CA SER A 100 -23.05 -13.02 -4.49
C SER A 100 -22.17 -13.95 -5.34
N LEU A 101 -21.77 -13.53 -6.56
CA LEU A 101 -20.96 -14.33 -7.46
C LEU A 101 -19.47 -14.33 -7.06
N PRO A 102 -18.88 -15.48 -6.70
CA PRO A 102 -17.47 -15.54 -6.31
C PRO A 102 -16.50 -15.13 -7.42
N SER A 103 -16.88 -15.29 -8.70
CA SER A 103 -16.08 -14.91 -9.86
C SER A 103 -15.85 -13.40 -10.00
N ASN A 104 -16.69 -12.57 -9.37
CA ASN A 104 -16.52 -11.11 -9.35
C ASN A 104 -15.47 -10.64 -8.34
N TYR A 105 -14.91 -11.56 -7.55
CA TYR A 105 -13.91 -11.25 -6.54
C TYR A 105 -12.53 -11.77 -6.93
N ARG A 106 -11.54 -10.97 -6.57
CA ARG A 106 -10.13 -11.31 -6.70
C ARG A 106 -9.77 -12.42 -5.71
N ASP A 107 -8.98 -13.37 -6.16
CA ASP A 107 -8.26 -14.27 -5.26
C ASP A 107 -7.27 -13.48 -4.40
N LEU A 108 -7.64 -13.24 -3.14
CA LEU A 108 -6.85 -12.49 -2.16
C LEU A 108 -5.64 -13.26 -1.63
N SER A 109 -5.52 -14.56 -1.94
CA SER A 109 -4.36 -15.38 -1.54
C SER A 109 -3.13 -15.17 -2.43
N LYS A 110 -3.32 -14.57 -3.61
CA LYS A 110 -2.27 -14.38 -4.62
C LYS A 110 -1.89 -12.91 -4.77
N PRO A 111 -0.63 -12.57 -5.11
CA PRO A 111 -0.26 -11.22 -5.55
C PRO A 111 -0.77 -10.90 -6.95
N ILE A 112 -0.82 -9.61 -7.34
CA ILE A 112 -1.33 -9.15 -8.66
C ILE A 112 -0.63 -9.91 -9.80
N GLY A 113 0.69 -10.01 -9.74
CA GLY A 113 1.52 -10.71 -10.73
C GLY A 113 1.14 -12.16 -10.99
N ALA A 114 0.55 -12.85 -10.01
CA ALA A 114 0.25 -14.28 -10.05
C ALA A 114 -1.20 -14.63 -10.41
N LEU A 115 -2.06 -13.63 -10.66
CA LEU A 115 -3.46 -13.87 -11.02
C LEU A 115 -3.63 -14.42 -12.42
N ASN A 116 -2.92 -13.83 -13.39
CA ASN A 116 -2.89 -14.30 -14.77
C ASN A 116 -1.89 -15.46 -14.90
N PRO A 117 -2.31 -16.68 -15.28
CA PRO A 117 -1.42 -17.84 -15.36
C PRO A 117 -0.23 -17.65 -16.30
N SER A 118 -0.44 -17.04 -17.48
CA SER A 118 0.64 -16.78 -18.44
C SER A 118 1.66 -15.80 -17.87
N ARG A 119 1.18 -14.76 -17.19
CA ARG A 119 2.07 -13.76 -16.56
C ARG A 119 2.81 -14.33 -15.35
N ARG A 120 2.15 -15.20 -14.59
CA ARG A 120 2.78 -15.94 -13.50
C ARG A 120 3.95 -16.78 -14.01
N ALA A 121 3.75 -17.56 -15.07
CA ALA A 121 4.79 -18.39 -15.66
C ALA A 121 6.00 -17.55 -16.11
N TYR A 122 5.75 -16.39 -16.75
CA TYR A 122 6.81 -15.44 -17.10
C TYR A 122 7.63 -14.96 -15.88
N PHE A 123 6.96 -14.61 -14.78
CA PHE A 123 7.66 -14.16 -13.57
C PHE A 123 8.40 -15.29 -12.84
N GLU A 124 7.87 -16.51 -12.87
CA GLU A 124 8.55 -17.70 -12.33
C GLU A 124 9.81 -18.02 -13.16
N GLU A 125 9.71 -17.97 -14.49
CA GLU A 125 10.86 -18.16 -15.39
C GLU A 125 11.92 -17.10 -15.17
N ARG A 126 11.54 -15.82 -15.10
CA ARG A 126 12.46 -14.71 -14.78
C ARG A 126 13.20 -14.95 -13.46
N TYR A 127 12.49 -15.40 -12.42
CA TYR A 127 13.08 -15.65 -11.11
C TYR A 127 14.07 -16.82 -11.17
N ASN A 128 13.69 -17.92 -11.82
CA ASN A 128 14.47 -19.15 -11.88
C ASN A 128 15.70 -19.05 -12.80
N SER A 129 15.62 -18.26 -13.87
CA SER A 129 16.72 -18.03 -14.82
C SER A 129 17.64 -16.86 -14.43
N TRP A 130 17.42 -16.26 -13.25
CA TRP A 130 18.14 -15.07 -12.82
C TRP A 130 19.59 -15.39 -12.43
N GLU A 131 20.53 -14.99 -13.28
CA GLU A 131 21.97 -15.09 -13.03
C GLU A 131 22.57 -13.70 -12.88
N HIS A 132 22.82 -13.28 -11.64
CA HIS A 132 23.47 -12.01 -11.33
C HIS A 132 24.27 -12.10 -10.02
N ASP A 133 25.53 -11.67 -10.03
CA ASP A 133 26.46 -11.89 -8.92
C ASP A 133 26.07 -11.17 -7.62
N SER A 134 25.47 -9.98 -7.74
CA SER A 134 25.18 -9.11 -6.59
C SER A 134 23.68 -8.85 -6.32
N ILE A 135 22.79 -9.17 -7.26
CA ILE A 135 21.37 -8.84 -7.17
C ILE A 135 20.62 -10.16 -6.99
N PRO A 136 19.92 -10.38 -5.85
CA PRO A 136 19.12 -11.57 -5.64
C PRO A 136 18.02 -11.73 -6.69
N PRO A 137 17.58 -12.98 -6.98
CA PRO A 137 16.47 -13.22 -7.88
C PRO A 137 15.18 -12.56 -7.38
N PHE A 138 14.39 -12.04 -8.31
CA PHE A 138 13.11 -11.39 -8.01
C PHE A 138 12.08 -11.63 -9.11
N HIS A 139 10.81 -11.70 -8.70
CA HIS A 139 9.69 -11.83 -9.63
C HIS A 139 9.37 -10.49 -10.31
N TYR A 140 9.31 -9.41 -9.52
CA TYR A 140 8.83 -8.11 -9.98
C TYR A 140 9.92 -7.05 -9.88
N GLY A 141 10.26 -6.42 -11.01
CA GLY A 141 11.13 -5.23 -11.03
C GLY A 141 10.38 -3.94 -10.67
N THR A 142 9.06 -4.02 -10.51
CA THR A 142 8.18 -2.91 -10.14
C THR A 142 7.46 -3.23 -8.83
N HIS A 143 6.97 -2.18 -8.17
CA HIS A 143 6.39 -2.26 -6.83
C HIS A 143 4.92 -1.86 -6.85
N TYR A 144 4.09 -2.49 -6.02
CA TYR A 144 2.64 -2.25 -5.94
C TYR A 144 2.25 -0.89 -5.33
N SER A 145 3.20 -0.20 -4.69
CA SER A 145 2.98 1.10 -4.03
C SER A 145 4.15 2.02 -4.34
N THR A 146 3.88 3.12 -5.05
CA THR A 146 4.86 4.14 -5.41
C THR A 146 4.22 5.53 -5.33
N ALA A 147 5.01 6.57 -5.08
CA ALA A 147 4.51 7.95 -5.10
C ALA A 147 3.85 8.30 -6.45
N ALA A 148 4.46 7.85 -7.56
CA ALA A 148 3.93 8.05 -8.91
C ALA A 148 2.51 7.46 -9.07
N PHE A 149 2.23 6.29 -8.48
CA PHE A 149 0.90 5.71 -8.50
C PHE A 149 -0.11 6.54 -7.72
N VAL A 150 0.26 7.02 -6.53
CA VAL A 150 -0.63 7.88 -5.72
C VAL A 150 -0.98 9.15 -6.47
N LEU A 151 0.02 9.81 -7.05
CA LEU A 151 -0.18 11.03 -7.83
C LEU A 151 -1.04 10.77 -9.08
N ASN A 152 -0.82 9.67 -9.79
CA ASN A 152 -1.64 9.33 -10.96
C ASN A 152 -3.10 9.00 -10.57
N TRP A 153 -3.32 8.26 -9.48
CA TRP A 153 -4.67 7.94 -8.99
C TRP A 153 -5.44 9.19 -8.57
N LEU A 154 -4.75 10.15 -7.94
CA LEU A 154 -5.34 11.36 -7.36
C LEU A 154 -5.15 12.60 -8.24
N ILE A 155 -4.84 12.44 -9.52
CA ILE A 155 -4.52 13.54 -10.46
C ILE A 155 -5.64 14.58 -10.62
N ARG A 156 -6.85 14.28 -10.15
CA ARG A 156 -8.03 15.17 -10.19
C ARG A 156 -8.28 15.89 -8.86
N VAL A 157 -7.35 15.79 -7.90
CA VAL A 157 -7.48 16.31 -6.53
C VAL A 157 -6.24 17.14 -6.20
N GLU A 158 -6.43 18.40 -5.78
CA GLU A 158 -5.32 19.19 -5.22
C GLU A 158 -5.01 18.76 -3.77
N PRO A 159 -3.73 18.78 -3.33
CA PRO A 159 -2.54 19.28 -4.03
C PRO A 159 -1.86 18.25 -4.97
N MET A 160 -2.44 17.07 -5.17
CA MET A 160 -1.79 15.97 -5.93
C MET A 160 -1.61 16.32 -7.40
N THR A 161 -2.53 17.09 -8.00
CA THR A 161 -2.36 17.63 -9.35
C THR A 161 -1.11 18.50 -9.45
N THR A 162 -0.95 19.47 -8.54
CA THR A 162 0.24 20.34 -8.50
C THR A 162 1.53 19.53 -8.34
N MET A 163 1.53 18.53 -7.45
CA MET A 163 2.69 17.66 -7.24
C MET A 163 2.99 16.78 -8.47
N PHE A 164 1.96 16.27 -9.15
CA PHE A 164 2.10 15.50 -10.39
C PHE A 164 2.74 16.34 -11.49
N LEU A 165 2.25 17.58 -11.69
CA LEU A 165 2.82 18.51 -12.67
C LEU A 165 4.27 18.83 -12.35
N ALA A 166 4.62 19.08 -11.09
CA ALA A 166 6.00 19.33 -10.68
C ALA A 166 6.93 18.15 -11.01
N LEU A 167 6.47 16.91 -10.81
CA LEU A 167 7.22 15.71 -11.16
C LEU A 167 7.39 15.53 -12.68
N GLN A 168 6.42 15.99 -13.48
CA GLN A 168 6.38 15.83 -14.94
C GLN A 168 6.87 17.07 -15.71
N GLY A 169 7.65 17.95 -15.08
CA GLY A 169 8.23 19.12 -15.75
C GLY A 169 7.21 20.22 -16.09
N GLY A 170 6.14 20.35 -15.30
CA GLY A 170 5.14 21.42 -15.37
C GLY A 170 3.97 21.15 -16.31
N LYS A 171 3.88 19.97 -16.92
CA LYS A 171 2.79 19.58 -17.83
C LYS A 171 2.21 18.22 -17.46
N PHE A 172 0.99 17.97 -17.93
CA PHE A 172 0.42 16.64 -17.83
C PHE A 172 1.18 15.66 -18.72
N ASP A 173 1.19 14.39 -18.29
CA ASP A 173 1.74 13.30 -19.08
C ASP A 173 0.85 12.99 -20.30
N HIS A 174 1.32 12.12 -21.19
CA HIS A 174 0.57 11.67 -22.35
C HIS A 174 -0.81 11.11 -21.91
N PRO A 175 -1.93 11.52 -22.53
CA PRO A 175 -3.28 11.16 -22.08
C PRO A 175 -3.51 9.65 -21.89
N ASN A 176 -2.89 8.82 -22.72
CA ASN A 176 -2.97 7.35 -22.63
C ASN A 176 -2.29 6.74 -21.40
N ARG A 177 -1.45 7.49 -20.67
CA ARG A 177 -0.78 7.06 -19.43
C ARG A 177 -1.45 7.59 -18.16
N LEU A 178 -2.29 8.61 -18.31
CA LEU A 178 -3.03 9.20 -17.20
C LEU A 178 -4.16 8.27 -16.76
N PHE A 179 -4.45 8.27 -15.46
CA PHE A 179 -5.61 7.57 -14.94
C PHE A 179 -6.90 8.11 -15.58
N SER A 180 -7.56 7.25 -16.35
CA SER A 180 -8.79 7.57 -17.08
C SER A 180 -9.96 6.62 -16.78
N SER A 181 -9.68 5.35 -16.51
CA SER A 181 -10.69 4.31 -16.27
C SER A 181 -10.22 3.26 -15.26
N VAL A 182 -11.13 2.85 -14.37
CA VAL A 182 -10.90 1.76 -13.40
C VAL A 182 -10.76 0.43 -14.14
N ALA A 183 -11.64 0.15 -15.10
CA ALA A 183 -11.59 -1.06 -15.93
C ALA A 183 -10.27 -1.16 -16.70
N LEU A 184 -9.81 -0.06 -17.30
CA LEU A 184 -8.51 -0.02 -17.99
C LEU A 184 -7.35 -0.24 -17.01
N SER A 185 -7.40 0.40 -15.82
CA SER A 185 -6.35 0.23 -14.80
C SER A 185 -6.25 -1.21 -14.31
N TRP A 186 -7.38 -1.86 -14.07
CA TRP A 186 -7.42 -3.29 -13.72
C TRP A 186 -6.87 -4.16 -14.86
N LYS A 187 -7.32 -3.92 -16.09
CA LYS A 187 -6.85 -4.67 -17.28
C LYS A 187 -5.35 -4.53 -17.49
N ASN A 188 -4.79 -3.34 -17.29
CA ASN A 188 -3.36 -3.07 -17.40
C ASN A 188 -2.56 -3.83 -16.35
N CYS A 189 -2.97 -3.76 -15.07
CA CYS A 189 -2.28 -4.50 -14.01
C CYS A 189 -2.48 -6.02 -14.07
N GLN A 190 -3.27 -6.55 -15.01
CA GLN A 190 -3.35 -7.99 -15.34
C GLN A 190 -2.49 -8.40 -16.54
N ARG A 191 -2.05 -7.46 -17.39
CA ARG A 191 -1.41 -7.73 -18.68
C ARG A 191 0.01 -7.22 -18.78
N ASP A 192 0.26 -5.99 -18.34
CA ASP A 192 1.58 -5.39 -18.39
C ASP A 192 2.49 -6.08 -17.36
N THR A 193 3.66 -6.53 -17.80
CA THR A 193 4.67 -7.16 -16.93
C THR A 193 5.35 -6.14 -16.01
N SER A 194 5.21 -4.85 -16.31
CA SER A 194 5.71 -3.74 -15.51
C SER A 194 4.65 -3.17 -14.56
N ASP A 195 3.37 -3.57 -14.69
CA ASP A 195 2.29 -3.12 -13.82
C ASP A 195 1.78 -4.26 -12.91
N VAL A 196 2.28 -4.23 -11.68
CA VAL A 196 1.84 -5.12 -10.58
C VAL A 196 1.15 -4.37 -9.44
N LYS A 197 0.61 -3.18 -9.75
CA LYS A 197 -0.12 -2.30 -8.83
C LYS A 197 -1.40 -2.92 -8.29
#